data_AF-A0A9D1PLC3-F1
#
_entry.id   AF-A0A9D1PLC3-F1
#
_cell.length_a   1.000
_cell.length_b   1.000
_cell.length_c   1.000
_cell.angle_alpha   90.00
_cell.angle_beta   90.00
_cell.angle_gamma   90.00
#
_symmetry.space_group_name_H-M   'P 1'
#
loop_
_entity.id
_entity.type
_entity.pdbx_description
1 polymer ?
#
loop_
_entity_poly.entity_id
_entity_poly.type
_entity_poly.pdbx_seq_one_letter_code
_entity_poly.pdbx_strand_id
1 'polypeptide(L)' 'MNWRVFILAAAAFAVGLVELVVGGILPSIADDLHISLAKAGQLITVFAFVYAISAPVLLSITAKI' A
#
# COMPACT_ATOMS: atom_id res chain seq x y z
N MET A 1 25.29 -13.65 -2.11
CA MET A 1 23.91 -13.11 -2.11
C MET A 1 23.78 -12.16 -3.29
N ASN A 2 22.76 -12.30 -4.15
CA ASN A 2 22.63 -11.48 -5.35
C ASN A 2 22.17 -10.06 -4.98
N TRP A 3 22.87 -9.00 -5.43
CA TRP A 3 22.55 -7.60 -5.12
C TRP A 3 21.10 -7.23 -5.42
N ARG A 4 20.52 -7.84 -6.48
CA ARG A 4 19.11 -7.70 -6.84
C ARG A 4 18.14 -8.04 -5.69
N VAL A 5 18.50 -9.02 -4.86
CA VAL A 5 17.67 -9.44 -3.72
C VAL A 5 17.61 -8.36 -2.66
N PHE A 6 18.69 -7.61 -2.43
CA PHE A 6 18.67 -6.49 -1.49
C PHE A 6 17.76 -5.35 -1.97
N ILE A 7 17.75 -5.07 -3.29
CA ILE A 7 16.82 -4.10 -3.86
C ILE A 7 15.36 -4.56 -3.68
N LEU A 8 15.07 -5.82 -4.01
CA LEU A 8 13.73 -6.38 -3.84
C LEU A 8 13.28 -6.42 -2.37
N ALA A 9 14.19 -6.73 -1.46
CA ALA A 9 13.93 -6.73 -0.02
C ALA A 9 13.63 -5.31 0.49
N ALA A 10 14.42 -4.32 0.08
CA ALA A 10 14.18 -2.92 0.44
C ALA A 10 12.83 -2.42 -0.12
N ALA A 11 12.49 -2.79 -1.36
CA ALA A 11 11.21 -2.46 -1.97
C ALA A 11 10.04 -3.10 -1.22
N ALA A 12 10.11 -4.41 -0.93
CA ALA A 12 9.08 -5.11 -0.17
C ALA A 12 8.91 -4.54 1.25
N PHE A 13 10.03 -4.19 1.90
CA PHE A 13 10.02 -3.54 3.20
C PHE A 13 9.34 -2.16 3.15
N ALA A 14 9.69 -1.32 2.18
CA ALA A 14 9.10 0.00 2.03
C ALA A 14 7.59 -0.08 1.79
N VAL A 15 7.13 -1.01 0.95
CA VAL A 15 5.69 -1.24 0.71
C VAL A 15 4.98 -1.65 2.00
N GLY A 16 5.52 -2.63 2.74
CA GLY A 16 4.92 -3.07 4.01
C GLY A 16 4.89 -1.96 5.07
N LEU A 17 5.90 -1.10 5.11
CA LEU A 17 5.94 0.04 6.03
C LEU A 17 4.82 1.04 5.74
N VAL A 18 4.58 1.37 4.46
CA VAL A 18 3.51 2.32 4.08
C VAL A 18 2.14 1.82 4.53
N GLU A 19 1.85 0.53 4.37
CA GLU A 19 0.57 -0.05 4.80
C GLU A 19 0.35 0.07 6.31
N LEU A 20 1.40 -0.15 7.11
CA LEU A 20 1.35 -0.03 8.57
C LEU A 20 1.25 1.42 9.04
N VAL A 21 1.99 2.34 8.40
CA VAL A 21 2.01 3.77 8.76
C VAL A 21 0.67 4.43 8.47
N VAL A 22 0.06 4.15 7.31
CA VAL A 22 -1.23 4.75 6.92
C VAL A 22 -2.33 4.43 7.94
N GLY A 23 -2.36 3.19 8.44
CA GLY A 23 -3.29 2.82 9.52
C GLY A 23 -3.04 3.60 10.81
N GLY A 24 -1.77 3.85 11.16
CA GLY A 24 -1.38 4.58 12.37
C GLY A 24 -1.68 6.08 12.34
N ILE A 25 -1.58 6.72 11.17
CA ILE A 25 -1.84 8.16 11.01
C ILE A 25 -3.29 8.47 10.60
N LEU A 26 -4.13 7.46 10.41
CA LEU A 26 -5.52 7.62 9.95
C LEU A 26 -6.35 8.59 10.83
N PRO A 27 -6.20 8.61 12.18
CA PRO A 27 -6.88 9.60 13.01
C PRO A 27 -6.44 11.03 12.69
N SER A 28 -5.13 11.28 12.51
CA SER A 28 -4.61 12.59 12.11
C SER A 28 -5.13 13.02 10.75
N ILE A 29 -5.22 12.10 9.78
CA ILE A 29 -5.84 12.37 8.48
C ILE A 29 -7.31 12.77 8.65
N ALA A 30 -8.06 12.07 9.50
CA ALA A 30 -9.47 12.37 9.75
C ALA A 30 -9.64 13.77 10.37
N ASP A 31 -8.79 14.12 11.32
CA ASP A 31 -8.79 15.43 11.99
C ASP A 31 -8.42 16.56 11.03
N ASP A 32 -7.36 16.39 10.22
CA ASP A 32 -6.88 17.37 9.24
C ASP A 32 -7.89 17.64 8.12
N LEU A 33 -8.64 16.61 7.70
CA LEU A 33 -9.70 16.72 6.69
C LEU A 33 -11.07 17.09 7.29
N HIS A 34 -11.20 17.21 8.60
CA HIS A 34 -12.47 17.41 9.32
C HIS A 34 -13.55 16.39 8.94
N ILE A 35 -13.17 15.13 8.77
CA ILE A 35 -14.07 14.01 8.46
C ILE A 35 -14.09 12.99 9.60
N SER A 36 -15.10 12.12 9.63
CA SER A 36 -15.11 11.03 10.60
C SER A 36 -14.04 9.98 10.28
N LEU A 37 -13.53 9.30 11.30
CA LEU A 37 -12.59 8.18 11.15
C LEU A 37 -13.12 7.10 10.19
N ALA A 38 -14.43 6.83 10.24
CA ALA A 38 -15.08 5.89 9.33
C ALA A 38 -14.99 6.30 7.86
N LYS A 39 -15.05 7.61 7.55
CA LYS A 39 -14.84 8.13 6.20
C LYS A 39 -13.37 8.05 5.80
N ALA A 40 -12.44 8.40 6.70
CA ALA A 40 -11.01 8.25 6.44
C ALA A 40 -10.64 6.78 6.16
N GLY A 41 -11.25 5.82 6.86
CA GLY A 41 -11.07 4.39 6.62
C GLY A 41 -11.44 3.91 5.22
N GLN A 42 -12.30 4.64 4.49
CA GLN A 42 -12.61 4.31 3.09
C GLN A 42 -11.38 4.44 2.18
N LEU A 43 -10.38 5.25 2.54
CA LEU A 43 -9.12 5.34 1.81
C LEU A 43 -8.41 3.98 1.78
N ILE A 44 -8.42 3.25 2.91
CA ILE A 44 -7.86 1.90 3.01
C ILE A 44 -8.68 0.92 2.16
N THR A 45 -10.01 1.03 2.17
CA THR A 45 -10.89 0.18 1.35
C THR A 45 -10.61 0.35 -0.14
N VAL A 46 -10.53 1.60 -0.62
CA VAL A 46 -10.22 1.91 -2.02
C VAL A 46 -8.82 1.41 -2.39
N PHE A 47 -7.82 1.64 -1.52
CA PHE A 47 -6.47 1.12 -1.72
C PHE A 47 -6.47 -0.42 -1.86
N ALA A 48 -7.10 -1.13 -0.92
CA ALA A 48 -7.15 -2.59 -0.95
C ALA A 48 -7.84 -3.12 -2.22
N PHE A 49 -8.92 -2.47 -2.65
CA PHE A 49 -9.62 -2.83 -3.89
C PHE A 49 -8.73 -2.64 -5.13
N VAL A 50 -8.07 -1.48 -5.25
CA VAL A 50 -7.15 -1.20 -6.36
C VAL A 50 -5.96 -2.16 -6.34
N TYR A 51 -5.40 -2.44 -5.17
CA TYR A 51 -4.28 -3.38 -4.99
C TYR A 51 -4.66 -4.80 -5.40
N ALA A 52 -5.83 -5.28 -4.99
CA ALA A 52 -6.34 -6.61 -5.31
C ALA A 52 -6.45 -6.86 -6.83
N ILE A 53 -6.75 -5.82 -7.60
CA ILE A 53 -6.82 -5.90 -9.07
C ILE A 53 -5.44 -5.68 -9.68
N SER A 54 -4.70 -4.67 -9.21
CA SER A 54 -3.43 -4.26 -9.80
C SER A 54 -2.36 -5.34 -9.68
N ALA A 55 -2.31 -6.06 -8.54
CA ALA A 55 -1.32 -7.11 -8.31
C ALA A 55 -1.37 -8.24 -9.36
N PRO A 56 -2.49 -8.95 -9.61
CA PRO A 56 -2.56 -9.99 -10.63
C PRO A 56 -2.40 -9.43 -12.05
N VAL A 57 -2.86 -8.21 -12.33
CA VAL A 57 -2.70 -7.56 -13.64
C VAL A 57 -1.23 -7.28 -13.94
N LEU A 58 -0.53 -6.64 -13.00
CA LEU A 58 0.90 -6.35 -13.12
C LEU A 58 1.70 -7.65 -13.23
N LEU A 59 1.43 -8.64 -12.39
CA LEU A 59 2.07 -9.96 -12.47
C LEU A 59 1.87 -10.60 -13.84
N SER A 60 0.67 -10.55 -14.41
CA SER A 60 0.38 -11.13 -15.72
C SER A 60 1.12 -10.41 -16.85
N ILE A 61 1.22 -9.08 -16.78
CA ILE A 61 1.92 -8.26 -17.78
C ILE A 61 3.45 -8.46 -17.70
N THR A 62 4.00 -8.59 -16.49
CA THR A 62 5.45 -8.71 -16.28
C THR A 62 5.95 -10.15 -16.27
N ALA A 63 5.08 -11.17 -16.28
CA ALA A 63 5.46 -12.59 -16.18
C ALA A 63 6.45 -13.09 -17.24
N LYS A 64 6.57 -12.41 -18.38
CA LYS A 64 7.46 -12.78 -19.50
C LYS A 64 8.68 -11.87 -19.67
N ILE A 65 8.82 -10.84 -18.81
CA ILE A 65 9.97 -9.93 -18.79
C ILE A 65 11.03 -10.51 -17.86
#